data_AF-A0A1A8QTC9-F1
#
_entry.id   AF-A0A1A8QTC9-F1
#
_cell.length_a   1.000
_cell.length_b   1.000
_cell.length_c   1.000
_cell.angle_alpha   90.00
_cell.angle_beta   90.00
_cell.angle_gamma   90.00
#
_symmetry.space_group_name_H-M   'P 1'
#
loop_
_entity.id
_entity.type
_entity.pdbx_description
1 polymer ?
#
loop_
_entity_poly.entity_id
_entity_poly.type
_entity_poly.pdbx_seq_one_letter_code
_entity_poly.pdbx_strand_id
1 'polypeptide(L)' 'NNQFNSEELILVDNFRKKVHTLAMTAVSFHQIEFTFDRRVMSSILNDCRELLHQAIKRHLTAKSHSRVNHVFNHFAD' A
#
# COMPACT_ATOMS: atom_id res chain seq x y z
N ASN A 1 -20.42 5.05 -6.32
CA ASN A 1 -20.28 4.72 -7.77
C ASN A 1 -20.10 3.23 -8.07
N ASN A 2 -19.83 2.33 -7.10
CA ASN A 2 -19.79 0.86 -7.30
C ASN A 2 -19.03 0.42 -8.58
N GLN A 3 -17.91 1.08 -8.87
CA GLN A 3 -17.15 0.87 -10.11
C GLN A 3 -16.28 -0.39 -10.06
N PHE A 4 -15.98 -0.88 -8.85
CA PHE A 4 -15.18 -2.09 -8.68
C PHE A 4 -16.01 -3.35 -8.94
N ASN A 5 -15.46 -4.25 -9.74
CA ASN A 5 -15.95 -5.61 -9.89
C ASN A 5 -15.49 -6.50 -8.72
N SER A 6 -15.95 -7.75 -8.68
CA SER A 6 -15.64 -8.69 -7.59
C SER A 6 -14.14 -8.92 -7.36
N GLU A 7 -13.33 -9.01 -8.42
CA GLU A 7 -11.88 -9.19 -8.33
C GLU A 7 -11.21 -7.93 -7.76
N GLU A 8 -11.66 -6.75 -8.20
CA GLU A 8 -11.16 -5.47 -7.69
C GLU A 8 -11.55 -5.24 -6.24
N LEU A 9 -12.73 -5.70 -5.81
CA LEU A 9 -13.13 -5.65 -4.39
C LEU A 9 -12.23 -6.54 -3.52
N ILE A 10 -11.80 -7.70 -4.01
CA ILE A 10 -10.80 -8.54 -3.32
C ILE A 10 -9.46 -7.80 -3.21
N LEU A 11 -9.00 -7.14 -4.28
CA LEU A 11 -7.78 -6.34 -4.26
C LEU A 11 -7.86 -5.18 -3.26
N VAL A 12 -9.00 -4.49 -3.19
CA VAL A 12 -9.24 -3.40 -2.23
C VAL A 12 -9.25 -3.92 -0.79
N ASP A 13 -9.85 -5.07 -0.53
CA ASP A 13 -9.82 -5.69 0.80
C ASP A 13 -8.40 -6.09 1.22
N ASN A 14 -7.64 -6.69 0.30
CA ASN A 14 -6.23 -7.02 0.51
C ASN A 14 -5.38 -5.78 0.77
N PHE A 15 -5.61 -4.70 0.00
CA PHE A 15 -4.97 -3.40 0.22
C PHE A 15 -5.26 -2.87 1.62
N ARG A 16 -6.54 -2.88 2.05
CA ARG A 16 -6.94 -2.45 3.39
C ARG A 16 -6.23 -3.24 4.50
N LYS A 17 -6.18 -4.56 4.37
CA LYS A 17 -5.48 -5.45 5.31
C LYS A 17 -3.98 -5.11 5.37
N LYS A 18 -3.33 -4.91 4.21
CA LYS A 18 -1.91 -4.58 4.14
C LYS A 18 -1.60 -3.21 4.75
N VAL A 19 -2.44 -2.19 4.51
CA VAL A 19 -2.32 -0.87 5.14
C VAL A 19 -2.51 -0.97 6.66
N HIS A 20 -3.41 -1.81 7.14
CA HIS A 20 -3.55 -2.06 8.58
C HIS A 20 -2.28 -2.69 9.17
N THR A 21 -1.69 -3.68 8.49
CA THR A 21 -0.39 -4.25 8.88
C THR A 21 0.70 -3.17 8.92
N LEU A 22 0.80 -2.32 7.89
CA LEU A 22 1.76 -1.21 7.85
C LEU A 22 1.62 -0.30 9.08
N ALA A 23 0.39 0.10 9.41
CA ALA A 23 0.12 0.97 10.55
C ALA A 23 0.53 0.32 11.88
N MET A 24 0.16 -0.96 12.08
CA MET A 24 0.54 -1.72 13.27
C MET A 24 2.05 -1.88 13.37
N THR A 25 2.74 -2.20 12.27
CA THR A 25 4.20 -2.33 12.23
C THR A 25 4.88 -1.01 12.57
N ALA A 26 4.42 0.12 12.00
CA ALA A 26 4.99 1.44 12.29
C ALA A 26 4.84 1.81 13.78
N VAL A 27 3.67 1.53 14.37
CA VAL A 27 3.43 1.75 15.81
C VAL A 27 4.33 0.87 16.66
N SER A 28 4.43 -0.43 16.35
CA SER A 28 5.29 -1.36 17.10
C SER A 28 6.77 -0.96 17.03
N PHE A 29 7.27 -0.55 15.86
CA PHE A 29 8.64 -0.07 15.71
C PHE A 29 8.94 1.20 16.50
N HIS A 30 7.93 2.05 16.72
CA HIS A 30 8.09 3.22 17.56
C HIS A 30 8.01 2.89 19.06
N GLN A 31 7.14 1.96 19.44
CA GLN A 31 6.88 1.62 20.85
C GLN A 31 7.90 0.66 21.46
N ILE A 32 8.60 -0.15 20.65
CA ILE A 32 9.51 -1.19 21.13
C ILE A 32 10.93 -0.87 20.66
N GLU A 33 11.82 -0.64 21.62
CA GLU A 33 13.24 -0.34 21.36
C GLU A 33 13.92 -1.45 20.55
N PHE A 34 14.84 -1.04 19.66
CA PHE A 34 15.66 -1.93 18.82
C PHE A 34 14.90 -2.86 17.85
N THR A 35 13.61 -2.64 17.60
CA THR A 35 12.81 -3.47 16.65
C THR A 35 12.70 -2.89 15.24
N PHE A 36 13.03 -1.62 15.04
CA PHE A 36 12.89 -0.96 13.74
C PHE A 36 13.74 -1.64 12.65
N ASP A 37 13.08 -2.09 11.58
CA ASP A 37 13.74 -2.51 10.33
C ASP A 37 13.12 -1.79 9.13
N ARG A 38 13.91 -0.91 8.50
CA ARG A 38 13.53 -0.15 7.30
C ARG A 38 13.09 -1.08 6.16
N ARG A 39 13.76 -2.22 5.96
CA ARG A 39 13.45 -3.15 4.85
C ARG A 39 12.07 -3.76 4.99
N VAL A 40 11.62 -4.00 6.23
CA VAL A 40 10.26 -4.47 6.50
C VAL A 40 9.25 -3.40 6.12
N MET A 41 9.46 -2.14 6.54
CA MET A 41 8.59 -1.02 6.16
C MET A 41 8.52 -0.83 4.64
N SER A 42 9.69 -0.77 3.98
CA SER A 42 9.79 -0.62 2.53
C SER A 42 9.08 -1.75 1.79
N SER A 43 9.23 -3.00 2.23
CA SER A 43 8.53 -4.14 1.63
C SER A 43 7.02 -4.01 1.75
N ILE A 44 6.49 -3.64 2.92
CA ILE A 44 5.04 -3.50 3.12
C ILE A 44 4.48 -2.34 2.29
N LEU A 45 5.21 -1.22 2.20
CA LEU A 45 4.84 -0.08 1.36
C LEU A 45 4.80 -0.44 -0.13
N ASN A 46 5.77 -1.21 -0.61
CA ASN A 46 5.76 -1.71 -1.99
C ASN A 46 4.59 -2.67 -2.25
N ASP A 47 4.26 -3.57 -1.32
CA ASP A 47 3.06 -4.41 -1.42
C ASP A 47 1.78 -3.57 -1.53
N CYS A 48 1.65 -2.53 -0.70
CA CYS A 48 0.54 -1.58 -0.76
C CYS A 48 0.45 -0.88 -2.13
N ARG A 49 1.60 -0.45 -2.68
CA ARG A 49 1.68 0.19 -4.00
C ARG A 49 1.15 -0.71 -5.09
N GLU A 50 1.61 -1.97 -5.13
CA GLU A 50 1.22 -2.93 -6.16
C GLU A 50 -0.26 -3.30 -6.06
N LEU A 51 -0.78 -3.53 -4.85
CA LEU A 51 -2.20 -3.80 -4.65
C LEU A 51 -3.08 -2.61 -5.11
N LEU A 52 -2.66 -1.39 -4.80
CA LEU A 52 -3.38 -0.19 -5.24
C LEU A 52 -3.35 -0.04 -6.75
N HIS A 53 -2.19 -0.27 -7.38
CA HIS A 53 -2.07 -0.26 -8.85
C HIS A 53 -2.99 -1.26 -9.52
N GLN A 54 -3.07 -2.48 -8.99
CA GLN A 54 -3.97 -3.50 -9.52
C GLN A 54 -5.44 -3.09 -9.36
N ALA A 55 -5.84 -2.59 -8.19
CA ALA A 55 -7.21 -2.19 -7.92
C ALA A 55 -7.71 -1.05 -8.83
N ILE A 56 -6.85 -0.07 -9.15
CA ILE A 56 -7.25 1.13 -9.91
C ILE A 56 -7.00 1.02 -11.42
N LYS A 57 -6.36 -0.06 -11.89
CA LYS A 57 -5.84 -0.21 -13.27
C LYS A 57 -6.87 0.06 -14.36
N ARG A 58 -8.13 -0.33 -14.14
CA ARG A 58 -9.22 -0.18 -15.12
C ARG A 58 -9.94 1.17 -15.07
N HIS A 59 -9.68 1.94 -14.02
CA HIS A 59 -10.51 3.11 -13.66
C HIS A 59 -9.76 4.42 -13.80
N LEU A 60 -8.43 4.40 -13.70
CA LEU A 60 -7.60 5.60 -13.62
C LEU A 60 -6.56 5.69 -14.74
N THR A 61 -6.14 6.91 -15.00
CA THR A 61 -5.16 7.22 -16.05
C THR A 61 -3.73 7.01 -15.58
N ALA A 62 -2.79 6.97 -16.53
CA ALA A 62 -1.35 6.90 -16.25
C ALA A 62 -0.87 8.01 -15.29
N LYS A 63 -1.48 9.20 -15.33
CA LYS A 63 -1.18 10.30 -14.40
C LYS A 63 -1.48 9.93 -12.95
N SER A 64 -2.59 9.23 -12.70
CA SER A 64 -2.92 8.74 -11.36
C SER A 64 -1.97 7.64 -10.91
N HIS A 65 -1.57 6.73 -11.81
CA HIS A 65 -0.55 5.73 -11.49
C HIS A 65 0.81 6.38 -11.15
N SER A 66 1.23 7.41 -11.89
CA SER A 66 2.46 8.15 -11.57
C SER A 66 2.41 8.80 -10.18
N ARG A 67 1.24 9.31 -9.75
CA ARG A 67 1.05 9.83 -8.38
C ARG A 67 1.18 8.74 -7.32
N VAL A 68 0.65 7.55 -7.56
CA VAL A 68 0.81 6.39 -6.66
C VAL A 68 2.30 6.06 -6.52
N ASN A 69 3.03 5.94 -7.64
CA ASN A 69 4.47 5.71 -7.62
C ASN A 69 5.22 6.80 -6.84
N HIS A 70 4.92 8.08 -7.10
CA HIS A 70 5.59 9.18 -6.43
C HIS A 70 5.45 9.11 -4.90
N VAL A 71 4.24 8.83 -4.41
CA VAL A 71 3.98 8.71 -2.97
C VAL A 71 4.71 7.51 -2.38
N PHE A 72 4.52 6.32 -2.93
CA PHE A 72 5.09 5.11 -2.33
C PHE A 72 6.60 5.03 -2.47
N ASN A 73 7.18 5.51 -3.58
CA ASN A 73 8.64 5.55 -3.73
C ASN A 73 9.28 6.50 -2.71
N HIS A 74 8.65 7.63 -2.39
CA HIS A 74 9.17 8.54 -1.38
C HIS A 74 9.20 7.93 0.02
N PHE A 75 8.16 7.19 0.39
CA PHE A 75 8.06 6.60 1.74
C PHE A 75 8.76 5.24 1.87
N ALA A 76 8.93 4.52 0.76
CA ALA A 76 9.56 3.19 0.75
C ALA A 76 11.07 3.24 0.50
N ASP A 77 11.63 4.40 0.15
CA ASP A 77 13.08 4.59 0.11
C ASP A 77 13.65 4.37 1.51
#